data_AF-A0A2M7Q473-F1
#
_entry.id   AF-A0A2M7Q473-F1
#
_cell.length_a   1.000
_cell.length_b   1.000
_cell.length_c   1.000
_cell.angle_alpha   90.00
_cell.angle_beta   90.00
_cell.angle_gamma   90.00
#
_symmetry.space_group_name_H-M   'P 1'
#
loop_
_entity.id
_entity.type
_entity.pdbx_description
1 polymer ?
#
loop_
_entity_poly.entity_id
_entity_poly.type
_entity_poly.pdbx_seq_one_letter_code
_entity_poly.pdbx_strand_id
1 'polypeptide(L)'
;MKNQELRDILIKELSIGELPEEAQDEIVVKLGEVILKSLTIAIFDKLSSEARVEFEKIGAKNDTALIQEFLEENIPDMHTLMEEEVRRTLQNYAELEAGGGKPKAREGE
;
A
#
# COMPACT_ATOMS: atom_id res chain seq x y z
N MET A 1 -6.12 0.56 10.81
CA MET A 1 -7.06 0.46 9.67
C MET A 1 -7.52 -0.99 9.55
N LYS A 2 -8.82 -1.23 9.43
CA LYS A 2 -9.39 -2.57 9.21
C LYS A 2 -9.45 -2.89 7.71
N ASN A 3 -9.45 -4.18 7.34
CA ASN A 3 -9.54 -4.62 5.94
C ASN A 3 -10.77 -4.05 5.20
N GLN A 4 -11.91 -3.90 5.89
CA GLN A 4 -13.11 -3.28 5.33
C GLN A 4 -12.95 -1.78 5.06
N GLU A 5 -12.26 -1.05 5.95
CA GLU A 5 -11.99 0.37 5.76
C GLU A 5 -11.09 0.61 4.53
N LEU A 6 -10.08 -0.25 4.33
CA LEU A 6 -9.23 -0.19 3.13
C LEU A 6 -10.06 -0.44 1.87
N ARG A 7 -10.91 -1.48 1.87
CA ARG A 7 -11.80 -1.78 0.75
C ARG A 7 -12.67 -0.58 0.39
N ASP A 8 -13.32 0.03 1.36
CA ASP A 8 -14.22 1.18 1.15
C ASP A 8 -13.47 2.38 0.56
N ILE A 9 -12.24 2.64 1.05
CA ILE A 9 -11.36 3.68 0.49
C ILE A 9 -11.04 3.37 -0.97
N LEU A 10 -10.62 2.15 -1.29
CA LEU A 10 -10.28 1.76 -2.67
C LEU A 10 -11.48 1.91 -3.61
N ILE A 11 -12.66 1.45 -3.19
CA ILE A 11 -13.88 1.54 -3.99
C ILE A 11 -14.23 3.00 -4.28
N LYS A 12 -14.16 3.85 -3.24
CA LYS A 12 -14.50 5.26 -3.32
C LYS A 12 -13.49 6.05 -4.18
N GLU A 13 -12.20 5.92 -3.90
CA GLU A 13 -11.15 6.71 -4.56
C GLU A 13 -11.00 6.33 -6.04
N LEU A 14 -11.25 5.07 -6.40
CA LEU A 14 -11.21 4.60 -7.79
C LEU A 14 -12.56 4.75 -8.51
N SER A 15 -13.61 5.19 -7.81
CA SER A 15 -14.97 5.29 -8.34
C SER A 15 -15.48 3.99 -8.99
N ILE A 16 -15.14 2.83 -8.41
CA ILE A 16 -15.49 1.50 -8.95
C ILE A 16 -16.74 0.88 -8.32
N GLY A 17 -17.46 1.62 -7.48
CA GLY A 17 -18.64 1.10 -6.75
C GLY A 17 -19.79 0.63 -7.63
N GLU A 18 -19.81 1.03 -8.91
CA GLU A 18 -20.81 0.58 -9.89
C GLU A 18 -20.41 -0.71 -10.63
N LEU A 19 -19.16 -1.18 -10.46
CA LEU A 19 -18.71 -2.43 -11.07
C LEU A 19 -19.36 -3.64 -10.38
N PRO A 20 -19.46 -4.80 -11.05
CA PRO A 20 -19.81 -6.05 -10.40
C PRO A 20 -18.86 -6.36 -9.23
N GLU A 21 -19.38 -6.99 -8.17
CA GLU A 21 -18.63 -7.30 -6.95
C GLU A 21 -17.33 -8.07 -7.24
N GLU A 22 -17.37 -9.04 -8.16
CA GLU A 22 -16.20 -9.80 -8.59
C GLU A 22 -15.09 -8.92 -9.20
N ALA A 23 -15.47 -7.90 -9.98
CA ALA A 23 -14.52 -6.95 -10.56
C ALA A 23 -13.97 -5.98 -9.49
N GLN A 24 -14.81 -5.57 -8.54
CA GLN A 24 -14.34 -4.79 -7.38
C GLN A 24 -13.33 -5.59 -6.56
N ASP A 25 -13.61 -6.86 -6.29
CA ASP A 25 -12.74 -7.77 -5.54
C ASP A 25 -11.38 -7.94 -6.22
N GLU A 26 -11.36 -8.17 -7.53
CA GLU A 26 -10.12 -8.32 -8.29
C GLU A 26 -9.24 -7.06 -8.20
N ILE A 27 -9.84 -5.87 -8.33
CA ILE A 27 -9.13 -4.60 -8.23
C ILE A 27 -8.62 -4.38 -6.81
N VAL A 28 -9.46 -4.63 -5.80
CA VAL A 28 -9.11 -4.49 -4.38
C VAL A 28 -7.96 -5.42 -4.00
N VAL A 29 -7.97 -6.68 -4.46
CA VAL A 29 -6.87 -7.63 -4.21
C VAL A 29 -5.57 -7.13 -4.84
N LYS A 30 -5.58 -6.76 -6.13
CA LYS A 30 -4.38 -6.29 -6.83
C LYS A 30 -3.79 -5.04 -6.18
N LEU A 31 -4.62 -4.05 -5.87
CA LEU A 31 -4.14 -2.81 -5.24
C LEU A 31 -3.76 -3.02 -3.78
N GLY A 32 -4.45 -3.88 -3.06
CA GLY A 32 -4.08 -4.27 -1.70
C GLY A 32 -2.67 -4.85 -1.64
N GLU A 33 -2.29 -5.70 -2.60
CA GLU A 33 -0.92 -6.23 -2.69
C GLU A 33 0.12 -5.14 -2.98
N VAL A 34 -0.19 -4.19 -3.87
CA VAL A 34 0.72 -3.09 -4.19
C VAL A 34 0.92 -2.18 -2.98
N ILE A 35 -0.15 -1.83 -2.28
CA ILE A 35 -0.12 -1.02 -1.05
C ILE A 35 0.71 -1.74 0.02
N LEU A 36 0.51 -3.04 0.22
CA LEU A 36 1.27 -3.82 1.20
C LEU A 36 2.77 -3.80 0.90
N LYS A 37 3.15 -3.96 -0.37
CA LYS A 37 4.56 -3.88 -0.81
C LYS A 37 5.14 -2.49 -0.58
N SER A 38 4.41 -1.43 -0.96
CA SER A 38 4.83 -0.04 -0.75
C SER A 38 5.03 0.28 0.72
N LEU A 39 4.07 -0.12 1.56
CA LEU A 39 4.13 0.06 3.00
C LEU A 39 5.28 -0.71 3.62
N THR A 40 5.58 -1.93 3.15
CA THR A 40 6.73 -2.70 3.63
C THR A 40 8.03 -1.93 3.34
N ILE A 41 8.20 -1.39 2.13
CA ILE A 41 9.38 -0.58 1.79
C ILE A 41 9.48 0.65 2.71
N ALA A 42 8.37 1.38 2.89
CA ALA A 42 8.33 2.57 3.71
C ALA A 42 8.62 2.30 5.20
N ILE A 43 8.15 1.15 5.72
CA ILE A 43 8.50 0.65 7.06
C ILE A 43 10.01 0.45 7.15
N PHE A 44 10.61 -0.28 6.22
CA PHE A 44 12.04 -0.53 6.23
C PHE A 44 12.83 0.79 6.23
N ASP A 45 12.42 1.78 5.43
CA ASP A 45 13.06 3.10 5.39
C ASP A 45 12.99 3.88 6.71
N LYS A 46 11.98 3.62 7.54
CA LYS A 46 11.85 4.21 8.89
C LYS A 46 12.65 3.45 9.95
N LEU A 47 12.84 2.15 9.79
CA LEU A 47 13.56 1.31 10.75
C LEU A 47 15.08 1.52 10.67
N SER A 48 15.74 1.54 11.83
CA SER A 48 17.20 1.46 11.91
C SER A 48 17.71 0.11 11.38
N SER A 49 19.01 0.00 11.09
CA SER A 49 19.59 -1.26 10.63
C SER A 49 19.41 -2.40 11.64
N GLU A 50 19.52 -2.12 12.93
CA GLU A 50 19.28 -3.08 14.01
C GLU A 50 17.81 -3.48 14.10
N ALA A 51 16.90 -2.51 13.99
CA ALA A 51 15.47 -2.74 14.02
C ALA A 51 14.99 -3.57 12.81
N ARG A 52 15.59 -3.39 11.63
CA ARG A 52 15.30 -4.23 10.44
C ARG A 52 15.64 -5.70 10.68
N VAL A 53 16.79 -5.99 11.30
CA VAL A 53 17.19 -7.37 11.64
C VAL A 53 16.20 -7.99 12.63
N GLU A 54 15.71 -7.21 13.59
CA GLU A 54 14.71 -7.71 14.55
C GLU A 54 13.34 -7.92 13.88
N PHE A 55 12.93 -7.01 12.99
CA PHE A 55 11.72 -7.15 12.19
C PHE A 55 11.71 -8.45 11.37
N GLU A 56 12.82 -8.81 10.74
CA GLU A 56 12.95 -10.08 9.99
C GLU A 56 12.77 -11.31 10.91
N LYS A 57 13.34 -11.30 12.11
CA LYS A 57 13.18 -12.39 13.09
C LYS A 57 11.75 -12.52 13.59
N ILE A 58 11.09 -11.38 13.83
CA ILE A 58 9.69 -11.36 14.27
C ILE A 58 8.78 -11.85 13.13
N GLY A 59 9.03 -11.40 11.90
CA GLY A 59 8.31 -11.83 10.70
C GLY A 59 8.35 -13.34 10.50
N ALA A 60 9.50 -14.00 10.76
CA ALA A 60 9.64 -15.45 10.64
C ALA A 60 8.73 -16.25 11.59
N LYS A 61 8.21 -15.63 12.66
CA LYS A 61 7.29 -16.28 13.61
C LYS A 61 5.83 -16.27 13.14
N ASN A 62 5.52 -15.52 12.07
CA ASN A 62 4.15 -15.31 11.57
C ASN A 62 3.15 -14.85 12.65
N ASP A 63 3.64 -14.15 13.67
CA ASP A 63 2.80 -13.62 14.75
C ASP A 63 2.44 -12.17 14.43
N THR A 64 1.22 -11.97 13.93
CA THR A 64 0.74 -10.65 13.51
C THR A 64 0.66 -9.66 14.68
N ALA A 65 0.39 -10.14 15.91
CA ALA A 65 0.33 -9.26 17.08
C ALA A 65 1.72 -8.73 17.44
N LEU A 66 2.73 -9.62 17.42
CA LEU A 66 4.13 -9.21 17.68
C LEU A 66 4.67 -8.29 16.58
N ILE A 67 4.31 -8.52 15.32
CA ILE A 67 4.68 -7.63 14.21
C ILE A 67 4.06 -6.25 14.44
N GLN A 68 2.77 -6.20 14.82
CA GLN A 68 2.08 -4.93 15.05
C GLN A 68 2.68 -4.16 16.23
N GLU A 69 2.89 -4.83 17.36
CA GLU A 69 3.51 -4.22 18.56
C GLU A 69 4.89 -3.63 18.24
N PHE A 70 5.74 -4.41 17.56
CA PHE A 70 7.05 -3.94 17.14
C PHE A 70 7.00 -2.68 16.25
N LEU A 71 6.07 -2.65 15.29
CA LEU A 71 5.91 -1.51 14.40
C LEU A 71 5.40 -0.27 15.13
N GLU A 72 4.46 -0.42 16.06
CA GLU A 72 3.94 0.69 16.88
C GLU A 72 5.03 1.28 17.80
N GLU A 73 5.93 0.45 18.33
CA GLU A 73 7.05 0.90 19.15
C GLU A 73 8.14 1.64 18.35
N ASN A 74 8.40 1.19 17.13
CA ASN A 74 9.51 1.72 16.31
C ASN A 74 9.08 2.81 15.31
N ILE A 75 7.78 2.92 15.03
CA ILE A 75 7.20 3.87 14.07
C ILE A 75 6.04 4.62 14.74
N PRO A 76 6.34 5.75 15.42
CA PRO A 76 5.33 6.52 16.18
C PRO A 76 4.13 6.98 15.34
N ASP A 77 4.35 7.24 14.04
CA ASP A 77 3.33 7.72 13.10
C ASP A 77 2.86 6.63 12.14
N MET A 78 2.82 5.36 12.58
CA MET A 78 2.48 4.22 11.73
C MET A 78 1.14 4.38 11.00
N HIS A 79 0.13 4.94 11.68
CA HIS A 79 -1.18 5.17 11.06
C HIS A 79 -1.11 6.19 9.91
N THR A 80 -0.40 7.31 10.13
CA THR A 80 -0.19 8.34 9.10
C THR A 80 0.58 7.76 7.91
N LEU A 81 1.62 6.96 8.17
CA LEU A 81 2.40 6.29 7.13
C LEU A 81 1.50 5.41 6.25
N MET A 82 0.61 4.63 6.86
CA MET A 82 -0.35 3.80 6.11
C MET A 82 -1.24 4.64 5.20
N GLU A 83 -1.83 5.73 5.70
CA GLU A 83 -2.70 6.59 4.90
C GLU A 83 -1.96 7.26 3.73
N GLU A 84 -0.73 7.70 3.97
CA GLU A 84 0.13 8.27 2.94
C GLU A 84 0.46 7.24 1.86
N GLU A 85 0.80 6.01 2.23
CA GLU A 85 1.11 4.95 1.28
C GLU A 85 -0.11 4.52 0.45
N VAL A 86 -1.30 4.45 1.06
CA VAL A 86 -2.55 4.20 0.34
C VAL A 86 -2.79 5.31 -0.69
N ARG A 87 -2.71 6.58 -0.27
CA ARG A 87 -2.94 7.74 -1.16
C ARG A 87 -1.91 7.78 -2.29
N ARG A 88 -0.62 7.57 -1.98
CA ARG A 88 0.48 7.54 -2.95
C ARG A 88 0.27 6.44 -3.98
N THR A 89 -0.09 5.24 -3.54
CA THR A 89 -0.33 4.10 -4.43
C THR A 89 -1.50 4.35 -5.37
N LEU A 90 -2.59 4.93 -4.86
CA LEU A 90 -3.75 5.28 -5.67
C LEU A 90 -3.45 6.36 -6.71
N GLN A 91 -2.68 7.39 -6.35
CA GLN A 91 -2.22 8.41 -7.29
C GLN A 91 -1.37 7.79 -8.40
N ASN A 92 -0.39 6.95 -8.05
CA ASN A 92 0.45 6.27 -9.03
C ASN A 92 -0.36 5.36 -9.95
N TYR A 93 -1.35 4.64 -9.41
CA TYR A 93 -2.24 3.80 -10.21
C TYR A 93 -3.09 4.64 -11.18
N ALA A 94 -3.69 5.74 -10.71
CA ALA A 94 -4.45 6.66 -11.55
C ALA A 94 -3.59 7.27 -12.67
N GLU A 95 -2.33 7.62 -12.39
CA GLU A 95 -1.38 8.12 -13.38
C GLU A 95 -1.00 7.06 -14.43
N LEU A 96 -0.85 5.79 -14.03
CA LEU A 96 -0.58 4.68 -14.95
C LEU A 96 -1.77 4.41 -15.87
N GLU A 97 -2.99 4.41 -15.34
CA GLU A 97 -4.22 4.22 -16.15
C GLU A 97 -4.51 5.46 -17.03
N ALA A 98 -4.30 6.68 -16.52
CA ALA A 98 -4.42 7.91 -17.31
C ALA A 98 -3.31 8.07 -18.36
N GLY A 99 -2.11 7.57 -18.05
CA GLY A 99 -0.93 7.53 -18.93
C GLY A 99 -0.93 6.37 -19.93
N GLY A 100 -1.85 5.40 -19.78
CA GLY A 100 -2.10 4.31 -20.72
C GLY A 100 -2.65 4.77 -22.08
N GLY A 101 -3.02 6.05 -22.20
CA GLY A 101 -3.40 6.71 -23.46
C GLY A 101 -2.25 7.47 -24.12
N LYS A 102 -1.38 6.73 -24.83
CA LYS A 102 -0.25 7.16 -25.69
C LYS A 102 1.09 7.42 -25.00
N PRO A 103 2.18 6.74 -25.44
CA PRO A 103 3.51 7.30 -25.27
C PRO A 103 3.56 8.62 -26.04
N LYS A 104 3.79 9.73 -25.34
CA LYS A 104 4.20 10.98 -25.99
C LYS A 104 5.59 10.70 -26.57
N ALA A 105 5.61 10.34 -27.85
CA ALA A 105 6.83 10.26 -28.63
C ALA A 105 7.60 11.55 -28.36
N ARG A 106 8.76 11.39 -27.74
CA ARG A 106 9.72 12.47 -27.54
C ARG A 106 10.23 12.76 -28.95
N GLU A 107 9.58 13.69 -29.64
CA GLU A 107 10.13 14.33 -30.84
C GLU A 107 11.40 15.04 -30.37
N GLY A 108 12.51 14.33 -30.47
CA GLY A 108 13.85 14.88 -30.38
C GLY A 108 14.19 15.51 -31.71
N GLU A 109 14.23 16.85 -31.66
CA GLU A 109 15.13 17.79 -32.34
C GLU A 109 16.07 17.25 -33.43
#